data_AF-A0A535NPR1-F1
#
_entry.id   AF-A0A535NPR1-F1
#
_cell.length_a   1.000
_cell.length_b   1.000
_cell.length_c   1.000
_cell.angle_alpha   90.00
_cell.angle_beta   90.00
_cell.angle_gamma   90.00
#
_symmetry.space_group_name_H-M   'P 1'
#
loop_
_entity.id
_entity.type
_entity.pdbx_description
1 polymer ?
#
loop_
_entity_poly.entity_id
_entity_poly.type
_entity_poly.pdbx_seq_one_letter_code
_entity_poly.pdbx_strand_id
1 'polypeptide(L)'
;MGRPVPTVPVPALAPWPEPSNASLSDASGTRRSRTGTAAGARYRKPRPPIAAFPVNIDLVAKLGIVKVKLDRDVNCYIVSDATTKEAVVIDPGAPAEKIAEQLAGATVRWIVATHGHPGHVGGKDDLKALAGGETAIHSADAKQFLRSADRYLIDGDELDFGEFKMSVVHTPGHTPGSVCLVIANHAFVGDTILAGGIGRQMPETDLRRQMMSIGTRLLRLPLSTALYPGHGPATSLERELAQNPIFRGAGAATR
;
A
#
# COMPACT_ATOMS: atom_id res chain seq x y z
N MET A 1 -27.29 -25.09 33.73
CA MET A 1 -27.17 -26.11 32.66
C MET A 1 -27.39 -25.43 31.32
N GLY A 2 -26.30 -25.00 30.67
CA GLY A 2 -26.36 -24.39 29.33
C GLY A 2 -26.13 -25.46 28.26
N ARG A 3 -26.98 -25.49 27.22
CA ARG A 3 -26.89 -26.47 26.13
C ARG A 3 -25.61 -26.27 25.31
N PRO A 4 -24.94 -27.35 24.86
CA PRO A 4 -23.75 -27.23 24.03
C PRO A 4 -24.10 -26.72 22.63
N VAL A 5 -23.24 -25.84 22.10
CA VAL A 5 -23.28 -25.34 20.72
C VAL A 5 -22.78 -26.45 19.79
N PRO A 6 -23.44 -26.72 18.64
CA PRO A 6 -23.01 -27.80 17.75
C PRO A 6 -21.68 -27.45 17.09
N THR A 7 -20.70 -28.33 17.25
CA THR A 7 -19.41 -28.28 16.54
C THR A 7 -19.62 -28.71 15.09
N VAL A 8 -19.40 -27.80 14.14
CA VAL A 8 -19.27 -28.15 12.73
C VAL A 8 -17.84 -28.65 12.51
N PRO A 9 -17.61 -29.86 11.98
CA PRO A 9 -16.27 -30.35 11.71
C PRO A 9 -15.62 -29.51 10.60
N VAL A 10 -14.42 -29.00 10.87
CA VAL A 10 -13.55 -28.37 9.88
C VAL A 10 -12.97 -29.48 9.00
N PRO A 11 -13.14 -29.44 7.66
CA PRO A 11 -12.47 -30.41 6.81
C PRO A 11 -10.96 -30.16 6.88
N ALA A 12 -10.18 -31.24 6.99
CA ALA A 12 -8.74 -31.18 6.84
C ALA A 12 -8.41 -30.46 5.52
N LEU A 13 -7.54 -29.45 5.58
CA LEU A 13 -7.02 -28.79 4.39
C LEU A 13 -6.26 -29.84 3.57
N ALA A 14 -6.89 -30.32 2.50
CA ALA A 14 -6.21 -31.13 1.51
C ALA A 14 -5.10 -30.28 0.87
N PRO A 15 -3.91 -30.86 0.62
CA PRO A 15 -2.92 -30.19 -0.21
C PRO A 15 -3.53 -29.86 -1.58
N TRP A 16 -3.19 -28.67 -2.09
CA TRP A 16 -3.64 -28.19 -3.39
C TRP A 16 -3.37 -29.24 -4.48
N PRO A 17 -4.33 -29.55 -5.36
CA PRO A 17 -4.09 -30.51 -6.43
C PRO A 17 -3.07 -29.93 -7.42
N GLU A 18 -2.03 -30.71 -7.70
CA GLU A 18 -1.18 -30.53 -8.87
C GLU A 18 -2.06 -30.55 -10.14
N PRO A 19 -1.83 -29.66 -11.12
CA PRO A 19 -2.59 -29.69 -12.37
C PRO A 19 -2.34 -31.02 -13.09
N SER A 20 -3.38 -31.83 -13.22
CA SER A 20 -3.32 -33.07 -14.00
C SER A 20 -3.21 -32.73 -15.49
N ASN A 21 -2.12 -33.18 -16.11
CA ASN A 21 -2.03 -33.22 -17.57
C ASN A 21 -2.92 -34.35 -18.07
N ALA A 22 -4.21 -34.07 -18.24
CA ALA A 22 -5.10 -34.95 -18.99
C ALA A 22 -4.78 -34.81 -20.48
N SER A 23 -4.08 -35.80 -21.02
CA SER A 23 -3.92 -36.01 -22.45
C SER A 23 -5.30 -36.26 -23.08
N LEU A 24 -5.75 -35.35 -23.94
CA LEU A 24 -6.88 -35.59 -24.82
C LEU A 24 -6.39 -36.42 -26.01
N SER A 25 -6.90 -37.64 -26.10
CA SER A 25 -6.78 -38.53 -27.24
C SER A 25 -7.53 -37.96 -28.46
N ASP A 26 -6.92 -38.08 -29.63
CA ASP A 26 -7.47 -37.75 -30.95
C ASP A 26 -8.80 -38.46 -31.24
N ALA A 27 -9.76 -37.71 -31.78
CA ALA A 27 -10.76 -38.22 -32.70
C ALA A 27 -11.29 -37.09 -33.61
N SER A 28 -11.03 -37.29 -34.91
CA SER A 28 -11.50 -36.59 -36.11
C SER A 28 -12.90 -35.94 -36.06
N GLY A 29 -13.00 -34.71 -36.59
CA GLY A 29 -14.30 -34.12 -36.97
C GLY A 29 -14.23 -32.66 -37.41
N THR A 30 -14.24 -32.42 -38.72
CA THR A 30 -14.23 -31.11 -39.40
C THR A 30 -15.43 -30.20 -39.08
N ARG A 31 -15.20 -28.91 -38.76
CA ARG A 31 -15.60 -27.72 -39.56
C ARG A 31 -15.34 -26.39 -38.83
N ARG A 32 -15.02 -25.37 -39.63
CA ARG A 32 -14.61 -24.00 -39.27
C ARG A 32 -15.68 -23.17 -38.54
N SER A 33 -15.24 -22.31 -37.63
CA SER A 33 -15.69 -20.91 -37.54
C SER A 33 -14.60 -20.03 -36.88
N ARG A 34 -14.34 -18.85 -37.47
CA ARG A 34 -13.42 -17.83 -36.94
C ARG A 34 -14.13 -17.06 -35.82
N THR A 35 -13.61 -17.13 -34.61
CA THR A 35 -13.72 -16.05 -33.62
C THR A 35 -12.38 -15.93 -32.88
N GLY A 36 -11.77 -14.75 -32.95
CA GLY A 36 -10.50 -14.47 -32.27
C GLY A 36 -10.71 -14.49 -30.76
N THR A 37 -9.92 -15.29 -30.05
CA THR A 37 -9.91 -15.36 -28.59
C THR A 37 -8.50 -15.15 -28.05
N ALA A 38 -8.45 -14.22 -27.10
CA ALA A 38 -7.51 -14.07 -25.99
C ALA A 38 -6.05 -14.45 -26.22
N ALA A 39 -5.20 -13.44 -26.39
CA ALA A 39 -3.77 -13.55 -26.10
C ALA A 39 -3.60 -14.02 -24.65
N GLY A 40 -3.15 -15.27 -24.49
CA GLY A 40 -2.89 -15.89 -23.20
C GLY A 40 -1.93 -15.05 -22.37
N ALA A 41 -2.39 -14.63 -21.18
CA ALA A 41 -1.55 -14.04 -20.16
C ALA A 41 -0.47 -15.07 -19.79
N ARG A 42 0.76 -14.86 -20.27
CA ARG A 42 1.90 -15.69 -19.92
C ARG A 42 2.07 -15.65 -18.41
N TYR A 43 2.14 -16.82 -17.79
CA TYR A 43 2.57 -16.97 -16.41
C TYR A 43 3.92 -16.25 -16.22
N ARG A 44 3.89 -15.09 -15.56
CA ARG A 44 5.09 -14.39 -15.12
C ARG A 44 5.58 -15.10 -13.87
N LYS A 45 6.80 -15.63 -13.93
CA LYS A 45 7.50 -16.13 -12.73
C LYS A 45 7.37 -15.09 -11.61
N PRO A 46 7.10 -15.51 -10.35
CA PRO A 46 7.01 -14.57 -9.24
C PRO A 46 8.28 -13.71 -9.21
N ARG A 47 8.12 -12.38 -9.17
CA ARG A 47 9.23 -11.48 -8.89
C ARG A 47 9.85 -11.91 -7.54
N PRO A 48 11.19 -11.92 -7.41
CA PRO A 48 11.84 -12.24 -6.15
C PRO A 48 11.28 -11.35 -5.03
N PRO A 49 11.39 -11.76 -3.75
CA PRO A 49 11.13 -10.84 -2.63
C PRO A 49 11.83 -9.51 -2.92
N ILE A 50 11.19 -8.39 -2.56
CA ILE A 50 11.86 -7.09 -2.58
C ILE A 50 13.16 -7.32 -1.81
N ALA A 51 14.30 -7.25 -2.51
CA ALA A 51 15.57 -7.60 -1.93
C ALA A 51 15.70 -6.79 -0.63
N ALA A 52 16.16 -7.43 0.45
CA ALA A 52 16.55 -6.69 1.63
C ALA A 52 17.55 -5.62 1.17
N PHE A 53 17.11 -4.36 1.14
CA PHE A 53 17.94 -3.28 0.66
C PHE A 53 19.16 -3.23 1.60
N PRO A 54 20.41 -3.34 1.10
CA PRO A 54 21.57 -3.17 1.95
C PRO A 54 21.42 -1.83 2.64
N VAL A 55 21.29 -1.84 3.96
CA VAL A 55 21.01 -0.64 4.74
C VAL A 55 22.29 0.17 4.76
N ASN A 56 22.36 1.20 3.92
CA ASN A 56 23.41 2.21 3.99
C ASN A 56 23.10 3.13 5.18
N ILE A 57 23.81 2.95 6.29
CA ILE A 57 23.53 3.64 7.55
C ILE A 57 23.73 5.15 7.44
N ASP A 58 24.70 5.60 6.66
CA ASP A 58 24.97 7.03 6.42
C ASP A 58 23.84 7.67 5.62
N LEU A 59 23.26 6.91 4.68
CA LEU A 59 22.09 7.35 3.93
C LEU A 59 20.86 7.42 4.83
N VAL A 60 20.57 6.37 5.62
CA VAL A 60 19.40 6.37 6.53
C VAL A 60 19.48 7.47 7.58
N ALA A 61 20.68 7.80 8.08
CA ALA A 61 20.88 8.90 9.03
C ALA A 61 20.46 10.27 8.48
N LYS A 62 20.40 10.42 7.16
CA LYS A 62 19.95 11.65 6.48
C LYS A 62 18.45 11.68 6.22
N LEU A 63 17.70 10.60 6.49
CA LEU A 63 16.27 10.53 6.23
C LEU A 63 15.48 11.18 7.38
N GLY A 64 14.92 12.36 7.12
CA GLY A 64 13.99 13.02 8.05
C GLY A 64 12.56 12.56 7.79
N ILE A 65 11.83 12.12 8.82
CA ILE A 65 10.40 11.80 8.73
C ILE A 65 9.66 12.60 9.80
N VAL A 66 8.73 13.45 9.37
CA VAL A 66 7.89 14.27 10.25
C VAL A 66 6.43 13.96 9.99
N LYS A 67 5.68 13.60 11.03
CA LYS A 67 4.22 13.58 10.96
C LYS A 67 3.70 15.01 11.15
N VAL A 68 2.99 15.51 10.16
CA VAL A 68 2.41 16.85 10.15
C VAL A 68 1.19 16.88 11.05
N LYS A 69 1.09 17.90 11.91
CA LYS A 69 -0.12 18.13 12.70
C LYS A 69 -1.18 18.83 11.86
N LEU A 70 -2.25 18.11 11.53
CA LEU A 70 -3.45 18.64 10.87
C LEU A 70 -4.64 18.65 11.82
N ASP A 71 -5.72 19.36 11.44
CA ASP A 71 -6.94 19.48 12.27
C ASP A 71 -7.88 18.28 12.12
N ARG A 72 -7.61 17.43 11.14
CA ARG A 72 -8.38 16.22 10.85
C ARG A 72 -7.63 15.00 11.33
N ASP A 73 -8.37 13.92 11.57
CA ASP A 73 -7.81 12.63 11.95
C ASP A 73 -7.19 11.90 10.75
N VAL A 74 -6.47 12.61 9.87
CA VAL A 74 -5.67 12.03 8.80
C VAL A 74 -4.21 12.35 9.05
N ASN A 75 -3.35 11.38 8.76
CA ASN A 75 -1.92 11.54 8.89
C ASN A 75 -1.37 12.09 7.57
N CYS A 76 -0.63 13.17 7.66
CA CYS A 76 0.22 13.68 6.59
C CYS A 76 1.67 13.53 7.04
N TYR A 77 2.57 13.18 6.12
CA TYR A 77 4.00 13.01 6.40
C TYR A 77 4.86 13.84 5.47
N ILE A 78 5.91 14.45 6.02
CA ILE A 78 7.01 15.03 5.26
C ILE A 78 8.21 14.10 5.40
N VAL A 79 8.69 13.58 4.28
CA VAL A 79 9.88 12.74 4.19
C VAL A 79 10.94 13.53 3.44
N SER A 80 12.10 13.76 4.06
CA SER A 80 13.09 14.69 3.54
C SER A 80 14.50 14.11 3.60
N ASP A 81 15.33 14.55 2.66
CA ASP A 81 16.77 14.39 2.71
C ASP A 81 17.37 15.56 3.50
N ALA A 82 17.99 15.26 4.64
CA ALA A 82 18.60 16.27 5.50
C ALA A 82 19.76 17.02 4.82
N THR A 83 20.40 16.42 3.81
CA THR A 83 21.53 16.97 3.06
C THR A 83 21.05 17.92 1.96
N THR A 84 20.21 17.42 1.04
CA THR A 84 19.76 18.21 -0.13
C THR A 84 18.56 19.10 0.18
N LYS A 85 17.87 18.84 1.30
CA LYS A 85 16.59 19.45 1.68
C LYS A 85 15.45 19.13 0.71
N GLU A 86 15.62 18.19 -0.21
CA GLU A 86 14.50 17.72 -1.03
C GLU A 86 13.53 16.86 -0.21
N ALA A 87 12.23 16.95 -0.52
CA ALA A 87 11.20 16.27 0.24
C ALA A 87 10.04 15.71 -0.59
N VAL A 88 9.40 14.70 -0.02
CA VAL A 88 8.12 14.13 -0.42
C VAL A 88 7.10 14.45 0.66
N VAL A 89 5.95 15.01 0.28
CA VAL A 89 4.78 15.13 1.15
C VAL A 89 3.80 14.01 0.81
N ILE A 90 3.39 13.24 1.81
CA ILE A 90 2.53 12.07 1.66
C ILE A 90 1.18 12.34 2.36
N ASP A 91 0.09 12.05 1.65
CA ASP A 91 -1.30 12.25 2.08
C ASP A 91 -1.57 13.70 2.54
N PRO A 92 -1.38 14.70 1.64
CA PRO A 92 -1.61 16.10 1.94
C PRO A 92 -3.11 16.40 2.15
N GLY A 93 -3.58 16.15 3.37
CA GLY A 93 -4.88 16.64 3.82
C GLY A 93 -4.95 18.17 3.85
N ALA A 94 -6.13 18.70 4.13
CA ALA A 94 -6.34 20.14 4.32
C ALA A 94 -6.24 20.52 5.82
N PRO A 95 -5.82 21.76 6.15
CA PRO A 95 -5.40 22.84 5.25
C PRO A 95 -3.93 22.75 4.83
N ALA A 96 -3.61 23.17 3.60
CA ALA A 96 -2.27 23.04 3.01
C ALA A 96 -1.22 23.95 3.67
N GLU A 97 -1.64 25.10 4.19
CA GLU A 97 -0.80 26.09 4.87
C GLU A 97 -0.10 25.47 6.09
N LYS A 98 -0.81 24.64 6.85
CA LYS A 98 -0.23 23.92 8.00
C LYS A 98 0.85 22.94 7.60
N ILE A 99 0.75 22.36 6.41
CA ILE A 99 1.79 21.50 5.84
C ILE A 99 2.98 22.39 5.44
N ALA A 100 2.72 23.48 4.71
CA ALA A 100 3.75 24.39 4.23
C ALA A 100 4.59 25.01 5.37
N GLU A 101 3.97 25.39 6.48
CA GLU A 101 4.64 25.89 7.70
C GLU A 101 5.65 24.87 8.28
N GLN A 102 5.38 23.58 8.10
CA GLN A 102 6.19 22.48 8.64
C GLN A 102 7.24 21.95 7.65
N LEU A 103 7.33 22.50 6.43
CA LEU A 103 8.35 22.13 5.46
C LEU A 103 9.77 22.55 5.89
N ALA A 104 9.91 23.51 6.81
CA ALA A 104 11.19 23.93 7.39
C ALA A 104 12.30 24.22 6.35
N GLY A 105 11.94 24.83 5.22
CA GLY A 105 12.87 25.15 4.13
C GLY A 105 13.15 24.00 3.15
N ALA A 106 12.44 22.88 3.26
CA ALA A 106 12.54 21.79 2.31
C ALA A 106 11.98 22.17 0.93
N THR A 107 12.63 21.67 -0.12
CA THR A 107 12.17 21.77 -1.51
C THR A 107 11.28 20.57 -1.83
N VAL A 108 9.99 20.80 -2.04
CA VAL A 108 9.04 19.71 -2.33
C VAL A 108 9.24 19.21 -3.76
N ARG A 109 9.64 17.94 -3.89
CA ARG A 109 9.74 17.23 -5.17
C ARG A 109 8.44 16.55 -5.52
N TRP A 110 7.81 15.91 -4.55
CA TRP A 110 6.61 15.12 -4.75
C TRP A 110 5.55 15.42 -3.69
N ILE A 111 4.30 15.48 -4.15
CA ILE A 111 3.09 15.53 -3.32
C ILE A 111 2.26 14.29 -3.67
N VAL A 112 2.30 13.27 -2.82
CA VAL A 112 1.83 11.92 -3.14
C VAL A 112 0.63 11.55 -2.28
N ALA A 113 -0.40 10.99 -2.89
CA ALA A 113 -1.51 10.37 -2.17
C ALA A 113 -1.39 8.84 -2.21
N THR A 114 -1.47 8.21 -1.04
CA THR A 114 -1.52 6.75 -0.91
C THR A 114 -2.83 6.19 -1.48
N HIS A 115 -3.92 6.97 -1.41
CA HIS A 115 -5.22 6.64 -2.02
C HIS A 115 -6.10 7.89 -2.18
N GLY A 116 -7.17 7.76 -2.98
CA GLY A 116 -8.00 8.88 -3.47
C GLY A 116 -9.06 9.45 -2.52
N HIS A 117 -9.06 9.06 -1.25
CA HIS A 117 -10.05 9.55 -0.28
C HIS A 117 -9.87 11.06 0.01
N PRO A 118 -10.98 11.83 0.15
CA PRO A 118 -10.91 13.28 0.29
C PRO A 118 -10.06 13.79 1.46
N GLY A 119 -9.98 13.02 2.55
CA GLY A 119 -9.15 13.36 3.70
C GLY A 119 -7.66 13.45 3.36
N HIS A 120 -7.18 12.59 2.46
CA HIS A 120 -5.76 12.43 2.13
C HIS A 120 -5.30 13.27 0.93
N VAL A 121 -6.22 13.67 0.06
CA VAL A 121 -5.93 14.49 -1.13
C VAL A 121 -6.35 15.95 -0.99
N GLY A 122 -7.03 16.29 0.10
CA GLY A 122 -7.80 17.53 0.22
C GLY A 122 -6.97 18.82 0.13
N GLY A 123 -5.69 18.78 0.48
CA GLY A 123 -4.76 19.92 0.40
C GLY A 123 -3.77 19.82 -0.76
N LYS A 124 -3.90 18.84 -1.65
CA LYS A 124 -2.93 18.54 -2.72
C LYS A 124 -2.65 19.74 -3.64
N ASP A 125 -3.71 20.33 -4.20
CA ASP A 125 -3.58 21.39 -5.21
C ASP A 125 -3.14 22.72 -4.58
N ASP A 126 -3.69 23.05 -3.41
CA ASP A 126 -3.29 24.23 -2.66
C ASP A 126 -1.83 24.13 -2.20
N LEU A 127 -1.39 22.95 -1.73
CA LEU A 127 0.00 22.73 -1.35
C LEU A 127 0.93 22.84 -2.57
N LYS A 128 0.54 22.31 -3.73
CA LYS A 128 1.31 22.48 -4.96
C LYS A 128 1.44 23.96 -5.32
N ALA A 129 0.37 24.74 -5.19
CA ALA A 129 0.42 26.18 -5.44
C ALA A 129 1.34 26.93 -4.47
N LEU A 130 1.38 26.50 -3.20
CA LEU A 130 2.19 27.13 -2.15
C LEU A 130 3.67 26.71 -2.18
N ALA A 131 3.96 25.44 -2.42
CA ALA A 131 5.28 24.83 -2.21
C ALA A 131 5.90 24.21 -3.48
N GLY A 132 5.16 24.17 -4.60
CA GLY A 132 5.60 23.49 -5.81
C GLY A 132 5.51 21.98 -5.72
N GLY A 133 6.39 21.29 -6.46
CA GLY A 133 6.42 19.83 -6.54
C GLY A 133 5.42 19.23 -7.52
N GLU A 134 5.66 17.96 -7.89
CA GLU A 134 4.79 17.18 -8.75
C GLU A 134 3.79 16.38 -7.91
N THR A 135 2.51 16.48 -8.27
CA THR A 135 1.46 15.71 -7.63
C THR A 135 1.40 14.30 -8.21
N ALA A 136 1.23 13.30 -7.35
CA ALA A 136 1.19 11.91 -7.76
C ALA A 136 0.09 11.12 -7.03
N ILE A 137 -0.61 10.26 -7.78
CA ILE A 137 -1.60 9.32 -7.26
C ILE A 137 -1.67 8.10 -8.17
N HIS A 138 -2.04 6.94 -7.64
CA HIS A 138 -2.22 5.76 -8.48
C HIS A 138 -3.34 5.95 -9.52
N SER A 139 -3.07 5.50 -10.74
CA SER A 139 -3.98 5.63 -11.91
C SER A 139 -5.41 5.14 -11.65
N ALA A 140 -5.56 4.03 -10.93
CA ALA A 140 -6.88 3.47 -10.60
C ALA A 140 -7.73 4.40 -9.72
N ASP A 141 -7.11 5.07 -8.74
CA ASP A 141 -7.80 6.02 -7.87
C ASP A 141 -8.03 7.36 -8.55
N ALA A 142 -7.09 7.82 -9.38
CA ALA A 142 -7.29 8.98 -10.25
C ALA A 142 -8.58 8.85 -11.06
N LYS A 143 -8.78 7.67 -11.68
CA LYS A 143 -9.97 7.36 -12.47
C LYS A 143 -11.23 7.25 -11.61
N GLN A 144 -11.16 6.51 -10.50
CA GLN A 144 -12.34 6.22 -9.69
C GLN A 144 -12.86 7.42 -8.91
N PHE A 145 -11.96 8.20 -8.32
CA PHE A 145 -12.30 9.36 -7.50
C PHE A 145 -12.25 10.68 -8.28
N LEU A 146 -12.03 10.61 -9.60
CA LEU A 146 -11.91 11.77 -10.49
C LEU A 146 -10.89 12.78 -9.94
N ARG A 147 -9.67 12.29 -9.68
CA ARG A 147 -8.54 13.09 -9.18
C ARG A 147 -7.50 13.26 -10.28
N SER A 148 -7.09 14.50 -10.52
CA SER A 148 -5.95 14.80 -11.38
C SER A 148 -4.65 14.73 -10.59
N ALA A 149 -3.59 14.36 -11.28
CA ALA A 149 -2.22 14.42 -10.79
C ALA A 149 -1.28 14.71 -11.97
N ASP A 150 -0.11 15.23 -11.68
CA ASP A 150 0.95 15.40 -12.69
C ASP A 150 1.49 14.05 -13.13
N ARG A 151 1.58 13.10 -12.18
CA ARG A 151 2.03 11.73 -12.42
C ARG A 151 1.01 10.70 -11.93
N TYR A 152 0.64 9.78 -12.81
CA TYR A 152 -0.13 8.59 -12.43
C TYR A 152 0.80 7.43 -12.11
N LEU A 153 0.72 6.95 -10.87
CA LEU A 153 1.58 5.87 -10.37
C LEU A 153 1.05 4.50 -10.75
N ILE A 154 1.98 3.56 -10.89
CA ILE A 154 1.76 2.10 -10.99
C ILE A 154 2.72 1.31 -10.08
N ASP A 155 2.48 0.01 -9.94
CA ASP A 155 3.33 -0.90 -9.14
C ASP A 155 4.78 -0.92 -9.63
N GLY A 156 5.72 -0.66 -8.72
CA GLY A 156 7.15 -0.68 -8.98
C GLY A 156 7.73 0.63 -9.52
N ASP A 157 6.94 1.70 -9.62
CA ASP A 157 7.48 3.04 -9.87
C ASP A 157 8.41 3.49 -8.73
N GLU A 158 9.35 4.38 -9.06
CA GLU A 158 10.21 5.06 -8.09
C GLU A 158 9.96 6.57 -8.13
N LEU A 159 10.01 7.17 -6.94
CA LEU A 159 9.98 8.62 -6.72
C LEU A 159 11.34 9.02 -6.13
N ASP A 160 12.16 9.67 -6.95
CA ASP A 160 13.47 10.16 -6.55
C ASP A 160 13.36 11.53 -5.86
N PHE A 161 14.10 11.73 -4.78
CA PHE A 161 14.28 13.01 -4.09
C PHE A 161 15.62 12.99 -3.33
N GLY A 162 16.48 13.98 -3.59
CA GLY A 162 17.82 14.04 -3.03
C GLY A 162 18.62 12.79 -3.35
N GLU A 163 19.22 12.18 -2.32
CA GLU A 163 19.94 10.90 -2.42
C GLU A 163 19.03 9.67 -2.30
N PHE A 164 17.72 9.86 -2.14
CA PHE A 164 16.77 8.78 -1.85
C PHE A 164 15.88 8.42 -3.02
N LYS A 165 15.43 7.17 -2.99
CA LYS A 165 14.39 6.62 -3.85
C LYS A 165 13.30 5.99 -3.01
N MET A 166 12.06 6.39 -3.28
CA MET A 166 10.88 5.81 -2.65
C MET A 166 10.16 4.92 -3.64
N SER A 167 10.05 3.63 -3.33
CA SER A 167 9.38 2.64 -4.17
C SER A 167 7.88 2.65 -3.95
N VAL A 168 7.13 2.63 -5.05
CA VAL A 168 5.67 2.49 -5.04
C VAL A 168 5.28 1.02 -5.09
N VAL A 169 4.55 0.55 -4.09
CA VAL A 169 4.03 -0.82 -4.02
C VAL A 169 2.51 -0.77 -4.10
N HIS A 170 1.93 -1.32 -5.16
CA HIS A 170 0.47 -1.33 -5.32
C HIS A 170 -0.18 -2.32 -4.34
N THR A 171 -1.05 -1.82 -3.49
CA THR A 171 -1.73 -2.57 -2.43
C THR A 171 -3.25 -2.34 -2.49
N PRO A 172 -3.89 -2.69 -3.61
CA PRO A 172 -5.33 -2.47 -3.78
C PRO A 172 -6.13 -3.21 -2.71
N GLY A 173 -7.23 -2.62 -2.27
CA GLY A 173 -8.05 -3.18 -1.21
C GLY A 173 -8.93 -2.13 -0.58
N HIS A 174 -8.35 -1.26 0.26
CA HIS A 174 -9.07 -0.12 0.85
C HIS A 174 -9.70 0.76 -0.23
N THR A 175 -8.90 1.10 -1.25
CA THR A 175 -9.33 1.58 -2.56
C THR A 175 -8.65 0.76 -3.68
N PRO A 176 -9.17 0.77 -4.92
CA PRO A 176 -8.54 0.06 -6.05
C PRO A 176 -7.16 0.59 -6.45
N GLY A 177 -6.84 1.84 -6.13
CA GLY A 177 -5.54 2.47 -6.34
C GLY A 177 -4.70 2.64 -5.07
N SER A 178 -5.06 2.03 -3.94
CA SER A 178 -4.24 2.09 -2.73
C SER A 178 -2.80 1.66 -3.01
N VAL A 179 -1.84 2.47 -2.59
CA VAL A 179 -0.40 2.17 -2.66
C VAL A 179 0.24 2.30 -1.28
N CYS A 180 1.30 1.53 -1.06
CA CYS A 180 2.26 1.76 0.01
C CYS A 180 3.54 2.34 -0.59
N LEU A 181 4.13 3.31 0.09
CA LEU A 181 5.38 3.94 -0.33
C LEU A 181 6.50 3.46 0.59
N VAL A 182 7.52 2.83 0.03
CA VAL A 182 8.57 2.14 0.79
C VAL A 182 9.92 2.81 0.56
N ILE A 183 10.64 3.08 1.65
CA ILE A 183 11.97 3.68 1.63
C ILE A 183 12.79 3.14 2.79
N ALA A 184 13.97 2.58 2.51
CA ALA A 184 14.79 1.90 3.52
C ALA A 184 13.96 0.89 4.37
N ASN A 185 13.93 1.06 5.69
CA ASN A 185 13.14 0.26 6.64
C ASN A 185 11.82 0.94 7.05
N HIS A 186 11.29 1.86 6.25
CA HIS A 186 10.06 2.60 6.50
C HIS A 186 9.05 2.35 5.38
N ALA A 187 7.77 2.23 5.74
CA ALA A 187 6.66 2.12 4.79
C ALA A 187 5.49 3.03 5.20
N PHE A 188 5.09 3.91 4.29
CA PHE A 188 3.88 4.72 4.40
C PHE A 188 2.73 3.93 3.77
N VAL A 189 1.84 3.42 4.62
CA VAL A 189 0.90 2.36 4.23
C VAL A 189 -0.53 2.85 3.99
N GLY A 190 -0.76 4.15 4.13
CA GLY A 190 -2.11 4.74 4.06
C GLY A 190 -3.08 3.95 4.93
N ASP A 191 -4.24 3.62 4.39
CA ASP A 191 -5.26 2.86 5.09
C ASP A 191 -5.20 1.35 4.79
N THR A 192 -4.07 0.86 4.26
CA THR A 192 -3.86 -0.58 4.00
C THR A 192 -3.75 -1.36 5.31
N ILE A 193 -2.93 -0.89 6.25
CA ILE A 193 -2.78 -1.42 7.62
C ILE A 193 -2.75 -0.23 8.57
N LEU A 194 -3.51 -0.30 9.67
CA LEU A 194 -3.48 0.66 10.76
C LEU A 194 -2.97 -0.02 12.03
N ALA A 195 -2.55 0.76 13.04
CA ALA A 195 -2.19 0.19 14.33
C ALA A 195 -3.38 -0.56 14.95
N GLY A 196 -3.28 -1.89 15.06
CA GLY A 196 -4.33 -2.75 15.59
C GLY A 196 -5.55 -2.94 14.68
N GLY A 197 -5.48 -2.54 13.41
CA GLY A 197 -6.57 -2.73 12.46
C GLY A 197 -6.20 -2.51 11.00
N ILE A 198 -7.20 -2.19 10.19
CA ILE A 198 -7.11 -1.80 8.77
C ILE A 198 -7.98 -0.56 8.55
N GLY A 199 -7.85 0.08 7.39
CA GLY A 199 -8.72 1.15 6.95
C GLY A 199 -10.21 0.82 7.11
N ARG A 200 -11.01 1.82 7.45
CA ARG A 200 -12.46 1.68 7.53
C ARG A 200 -13.00 1.20 6.18
N GLN A 201 -13.81 0.15 6.21
CA GLN A 201 -14.46 -0.35 5.00
C GLN A 201 -15.50 0.66 4.48
N MET A 202 -15.39 0.96 3.19
CA MET A 202 -16.24 1.87 2.42
C MET A 202 -16.82 1.12 1.21
N PRO A 203 -17.81 1.66 0.46
CA PRO A 203 -18.41 0.96 -0.68
C PRO A 203 -17.41 0.46 -1.75
N GLU A 204 -16.29 1.17 -1.91
CA GLU A 204 -15.19 0.83 -2.80
C GLU A 204 -14.22 -0.23 -2.27
N THR A 205 -14.31 -0.57 -0.98
CA THR A 205 -13.34 -1.44 -0.31
C THR A 205 -13.56 -2.90 -0.72
N ASP A 206 -12.50 -3.53 -1.20
CA ASP A 206 -12.40 -4.97 -1.42
C ASP A 206 -11.50 -5.57 -0.33
N LEU A 207 -12.13 -6.03 0.76
CA LEU A 207 -11.44 -6.60 1.91
C LEU A 207 -10.59 -7.81 1.52
N ARG A 208 -11.09 -8.67 0.63
CA ARG A 208 -10.35 -9.86 0.17
C ARG A 208 -9.07 -9.43 -0.52
N ARG A 209 -9.15 -8.43 -1.38
CA ARG A 209 -7.99 -7.89 -2.09
C ARG A 209 -7.03 -7.15 -1.15
N GLN A 210 -7.54 -6.45 -0.14
CA GLN A 210 -6.72 -5.82 0.90
C GLN A 210 -5.89 -6.87 1.65
N MET A 211 -6.52 -7.95 2.12
CA MET A 211 -5.81 -9.05 2.80
C MET A 211 -4.78 -9.72 1.88
N MET A 212 -5.12 -9.91 0.60
CA MET A 212 -4.18 -10.44 -0.39
C MET A 212 -2.98 -9.51 -0.60
N SER A 213 -3.21 -8.20 -0.70
CA SER A 213 -2.17 -7.18 -0.82
C SER A 213 -1.24 -7.19 0.39
N ILE A 214 -1.79 -7.26 1.60
CA ILE A 214 -1.00 -7.38 2.83
C ILE A 214 -0.12 -8.65 2.78
N GLY A 215 -0.74 -9.81 2.55
CA GLY A 215 -0.05 -11.11 2.55
C GLY A 215 1.02 -11.25 1.47
N THR A 216 0.76 -10.72 0.27
CA THR A 216 1.66 -10.91 -0.88
C THR A 216 2.67 -9.80 -1.07
N ARG A 217 2.42 -8.61 -0.53
CA ARG A 217 3.31 -7.44 -0.68
C ARG A 217 3.97 -7.06 0.64
N LEU A 218 3.17 -6.71 1.66
CA LEU A 218 3.70 -6.14 2.90
C LEU A 218 4.41 -7.19 3.77
N LEU A 219 3.94 -8.44 3.80
CA LEU A 219 4.64 -9.51 4.53
C LEU A 219 5.99 -9.93 3.90
N ARG A 220 6.36 -9.35 2.75
CA ARG A 220 7.69 -9.52 2.16
C ARG A 220 8.70 -8.48 2.63
N LEU A 221 8.25 -7.45 3.35
CA LEU A 221 9.13 -6.46 3.96
C LEU A 221 9.77 -7.06 5.22
N PRO A 222 10.96 -6.57 5.65
CA PRO A 222 11.53 -6.94 6.92
C PRO A 222 10.54 -6.74 8.08
N LEU A 223 10.52 -7.64 9.06
CA LEU A 223 9.65 -7.52 10.24
C LEU A 223 9.88 -6.22 11.02
N SER A 224 11.13 -5.74 11.02
CA SER A 224 11.55 -4.48 11.62
C SER A 224 11.08 -3.23 10.87
N THR A 225 10.34 -3.37 9.76
CA THR A 225 9.85 -2.21 9.00
C THR A 225 8.86 -1.40 9.84
N ALA A 226 9.16 -0.11 9.99
CA ALA A 226 8.28 0.86 10.61
C ALA A 226 7.13 1.20 9.65
N LEU A 227 5.90 1.18 10.15
CA LEU A 227 4.69 1.47 9.39
C LEU A 227 4.11 2.82 9.79
N TYR A 228 3.84 3.65 8.78
CA TYR A 228 3.27 4.99 8.90
C TYR A 228 1.88 4.98 8.23
N PRO A 229 0.81 4.76 9.01
CA PRO A 229 -0.54 4.65 8.47
C PRO A 229 -1.14 6.01 8.10
N GLY A 230 -2.21 5.99 7.30
CA GLY A 230 -3.01 7.16 6.96
C GLY A 230 -3.85 7.70 8.12
N HIS A 231 -4.09 6.88 9.16
CA HIS A 231 -4.81 7.26 10.37
C HIS A 231 -4.15 6.64 11.61
N GLY A 232 -4.29 7.29 12.77
CA GLY A 232 -3.80 6.75 14.04
C GLY A 232 -2.27 6.81 14.22
N PRO A 233 -1.70 6.05 15.16
CA PRO A 233 -0.27 6.08 15.49
C PRO A 233 0.57 5.22 14.54
N ALA A 234 1.86 5.54 14.44
CA ALA A 234 2.83 4.67 13.78
C ALA A 234 2.98 3.33 14.53
N THR A 235 3.35 2.28 13.79
CA THR A 235 3.51 0.92 14.31
C THR A 235 4.66 0.21 13.58
N SER A 236 4.81 -1.10 13.71
CA SER A 236 5.77 -1.92 12.96
C SER A 236 5.11 -3.17 12.40
N LEU A 237 5.69 -3.72 11.33
CA LEU A 237 5.18 -4.95 10.74
C LEU A 237 5.18 -6.10 11.75
N GLU A 238 6.26 -6.25 12.52
CA GLU A 238 6.36 -7.20 13.63
C GLU A 238 5.23 -7.04 14.64
N ARG A 239 4.97 -5.81 15.12
CA ARG A 239 3.91 -5.54 16.09
C ARG A 239 2.55 -5.90 15.54
N GLU A 240 2.25 -5.49 14.30
CA GLU A 240 0.95 -5.75 13.70
C GLU A 240 0.72 -7.25 13.51
N LEU A 241 1.70 -8.00 13.00
CA LEU A 241 1.59 -9.45 12.89
C LEU A 241 1.38 -10.14 14.24
N ALA A 242 2.02 -9.64 15.30
CA ALA A 242 1.92 -10.22 16.64
C ALA A 242 0.62 -9.86 17.37
N GLN A 243 0.07 -8.66 17.15
CA GLN A 243 -0.93 -8.06 18.03
C GLN A 243 -2.24 -7.69 17.31
N ASN A 244 -2.22 -7.39 16.01
CA ASN A 244 -3.40 -6.95 15.28
C ASN A 244 -4.42 -8.09 15.18
N PRO A 245 -5.65 -7.92 15.70
CA PRO A 245 -6.66 -8.97 15.70
C PRO A 245 -6.97 -9.55 14.31
N ILE A 246 -6.78 -8.76 13.25
CA ILE A 246 -7.02 -9.16 11.87
C ILE A 246 -6.07 -10.28 11.42
N PHE A 247 -4.82 -10.27 11.90
CA PHE A 247 -3.81 -11.26 11.53
C PHE A 247 -3.74 -12.45 12.49
N ARG A 248 -4.29 -12.32 13.70
CA ARG A 248 -4.22 -13.40 14.71
C ARG A 248 -5.24 -14.52 14.50
N GLY A 249 -6.31 -14.29 13.73
CA GLY A 249 -7.43 -15.24 13.62
C GLY A 249 -8.12 -15.46 14.98
N ALA A 250 -9.31 -16.05 14.98
CA ALA A 250 -10.08 -16.40 16.18
C ALA A 250 -9.41 -17.57 16.96
N GLY A 251 -8.17 -17.38 17.40
CA GLY A 251 -7.34 -18.34 18.13
C GLY A 251 -6.97 -17.88 19.54
N ALA A 252 -7.66 -16.87 20.09
CA ALA A 252 -7.56 -16.49 21.49
C ALA A 252 -8.71 -17.10 22.32
N ALA A 253 -9.05 -18.36 22.07
CA ALA A 253 -9.73 -19.17 23.08
C ALA A 253 -8.66 -19.81 23.99
N THR A 254 -8.18 -19.02 24.96
CA THR A 254 -7.54 -19.53 26.17
C THR A 254 -7.61 -18.42 27.20
N ARG A 255 -8.57 -18.48 28.11
CA ARG A 255 -8.44 -19.14 29.42
C ARG A 255 -9.80 -19.52 29.95
#